data_AF-A0A8J4WF54-F1
#
_entry.id   AF-A0A8J4WF54-F1
#
_cell.length_a   1.000
_cell.length_b   1.000
_cell.length_c   1.000
_cell.angle_alpha   90.00
_cell.angle_beta   90.00
_cell.angle_gamma   90.00
#
_symmetry.space_group_name_H-M   'P 1'
#
loop_
_entity.id
_entity.type
_entity.pdbx_description
1 polymer ?
#
loop_
_entity_poly.entity_id
_entity_poly.type
_entity_poly.pdbx_seq_one_letter_code
_entity_poly.pdbx_strand_id
1 'polypeptide(L)' 'MLSGPGQFQENETNVVHFREIPSHVLQKVCSYFAYKVRYTNSSSEIPEFPIAPEVCLELLMAANFLDC' A
#
# COMPACT_ATOMS: atom_id res chain seq x y z
N MET A 1 3.49 11.88 4.03
CA MET A 1 3.42 11.78 5.50
C MET A 1 4.80 11.59 6.10
N LEU A 2 5.54 10.52 5.75
CA LEU A 2 6.87 10.26 6.32
C LEU A 2 7.98 11.17 5.78
N SER A 3 7.95 11.53 4.49
CA SER A 3 9.02 12.33 3.86
C SER A 3 8.53 13.66 3.29
N GLY A 4 7.41 14.17 3.81
CA GLY A 4 6.86 15.46 3.37
C GLY A 4 7.64 16.65 3.94
N PRO A 5 7.50 17.86 3.37
CA PRO A 5 8.20 19.06 3.85
C PRO A 5 7.70 19.57 5.22
N GLY A 6 6.66 18.98 5.80
CA GLY A 6 6.10 19.37 7.09
C GLY A 6 6.71 18.61 8.27
N GLN A 7 6.71 19.24 9.45
CA GLN A 7 7.03 18.59 10.71
C GLN A 7 5.83 17.76 11.19
N PHE A 8 5.74 16.54 10.68
CA PHE A 8 4.73 15.55 11.08
C PHE A 8 5.33 14.59 12.11
N GLN A 9 4.56 14.23 13.14
CA GLN A 9 5.01 13.27 14.16
C GLN A 9 5.34 11.90 13.56
N GLU A 10 4.68 11.55 12.45
CA GLU A 10 4.93 10.32 11.69
C GLU A 10 6.35 10.25 11.14
N ASN A 11 6.98 11.39 10.81
CA ASN A 11 8.37 11.43 10.34
C ASN A 11 9.36 11.04 11.45
N GLU A 12 9.08 11.42 12.70
CA GLU A 12 9.93 11.08 13.85
C GLU A 12 9.67 9.67 14.38
N THR A 13 8.40 9.30 14.50
CA THR A 13 7.98 8.01 15.07
C THR A 13 8.02 6.86 14.09
N ASN A 14 7.99 7.14 12.77
CA ASN A 14 7.83 6.15 11.70
C ASN A 14 6.56 5.29 11.84
N VAL A 15 5.53 5.81 12.51
CA VAL A 15 4.24 5.14 12.69
C VAL A 15 3.17 5.93 11.94
N VAL A 16 2.35 5.24 11.15
CA VAL A 16 1.19 5.81 10.47
C VAL A 16 -0.07 5.09 10.94
N HIS A 17 -1.05 5.86 11.43
CA HIS A 17 -2.32 5.33 11.91
C HIS A 17 -3.42 5.51 10.85
N PHE A 18 -3.80 4.43 10.17
CA PHE A 18 -4.93 4.44 9.24
C PHE A 18 -6.25 4.17 9.99
N ARG A 19 -7.15 5.15 10.00
CA ARG A 19 -8.49 5.01 10.62
C ARG A 19 -9.53 4.45 9.65
N GLU A 20 -9.33 4.68 8.36
CA GLU A 20 -10.30 4.38 7.30
C GLU A 20 -9.95 3.11 6.51
N ILE A 21 -8.73 2.58 6.68
CA ILE A 21 -8.28 1.36 5.99
C ILE A 21 -8.37 0.19 6.97
N PRO A 22 -9.24 -0.80 6.74
CA PRO A 22 -9.35 -1.97 7.60
C PRO A 22 -8.15 -2.92 7.42
N SER A 23 -7.92 -3.80 8.40
CA SER A 23 -6.72 -4.64 8.48
C SER A 23 -6.57 -5.61 7.29
N HIS A 24 -7.67 -6.20 6.81
CA HIS A 24 -7.63 -7.14 5.67
C HIS A 24 -7.23 -6.45 4.36
N VAL A 25 -7.60 -5.18 4.19
CA VAL A 25 -7.18 -4.35 3.05
C VAL A 25 -5.73 -3.92 3.21
N LEU A 26 -5.36 -3.43 4.40
CA LEU A 26 -3.99 -2.97 4.67
C LEU A 26 -2.97 -4.10 4.47
N GLN A 27 -3.31 -5.34 4.84
CA GLN A 27 -2.46 -6.50 4.58
C GLN A 27 -2.20 -6.71 3.08
N LYS A 28 -3.21 -6.52 2.23
CA LYS A 28 -3.05 -6.60 0.77
C LYS A 28 -2.24 -5.44 0.21
N VAL A 29 -2.41 -4.23 0.72
CA VAL A 29 -1.58 -3.06 0.37
C VAL A 29 -0.10 -3.34 0.68
N CYS A 30 0.22 -3.83 1.88
CA CYS A 30 1.61 -4.17 2.23
C CYS A 30 2.18 -5.26 1.31
N SER A 31 1.38 -6.27 0.96
CA SER A 31 1.76 -7.31 0.00
C SER A 31 2.04 -6.73 -1.38
N TYR A 32 1.23 -5.77 -1.83
CA TYR A 32 1.42 -5.06 -3.08
C TYR A 32 2.69 -4.21 -3.07
N PHE A 33 3.04 -3.55 -1.97
CA PHE A 33 4.31 -2.80 -1.88
C PHE A 33 5.53 -3.70 -2.06
N ALA A 34 5.55 -4.86 -1.41
CA ALA A 34 6.63 -5.83 -1.60
C ALA A 34 6.69 -6.33 -3.05
N TYR A 35 5.53 -6.65 -3.64
CA TYR A 35 5.40 -7.06 -5.03
C TYR A 35 5.92 -5.96 -5.99
N LYS A 36 5.46 -4.71 -5.85
CA LYS A 36 5.87 -3.58 -6.68
C LYS A 36 7.38 -3.39 -6.63
N VAL A 37 7.97 -3.29 -5.43
CA VAL A 37 9.43 -3.14 -5.27
C VAL A 37 10.19 -4.30 -5.93
N ARG A 38 9.69 -5.54 -5.76
CA ARG A 38 10.34 -6.73 -6.33
C ARG A 38 10.32 -6.77 -7.85
N TYR A 39 9.28 -6.24 -8.49
CA TYR A 39 9.04 -6.43 -9.93
C TYR A 39 9.19 -5.17 -10.80
N THR A 40 9.22 -3.94 -10.25
CA THR A 40 9.33 -2.68 -11.04
C THR A 40 10.50 -2.66 -12.03
N ASN A 41 11.63 -3.30 -11.71
CA ASN A 41 12.81 -3.38 -12.59
C ASN A 41 13.24 -4.82 -12.89
N SER A 42 12.33 -5.79 -12.73
CA SER A 42 12.64 -7.20 -12.99
C SER A 42 12.57 -7.48 -14.49
N SER A 43 13.58 -8.16 -15.03
CA SER A 43 13.58 -8.71 -16.40
C SER A 43 12.92 -10.10 -16.47
N SER A 44 12.50 -10.65 -15.33
CA SER A 44 11.77 -11.91 -15.25
C SER A 44 10.30 -11.72 -15.62
N GLU A 45 9.61 -12.83 -15.90
CA GLU A 45 8.15 -12.85 -15.94
C GLU A 45 7.57 -12.29 -14.63
N ILE A 46 6.55 -11.46 -14.77
CA ILE A 46 5.87 -10.79 -13.66
C ILE A 46 4.63 -11.65 -13.34
N PRO A 47 4.56 -12.27 -12.15
CA PRO A 47 3.42 -13.10 -11.79
C PRO A 47 2.17 -12.26 -11.53
N GLU A 48 0.99 -12.85 -11.69
CA GLU A 48 -0.27 -12.17 -11.36
C GLU A 48 -0.37 -11.86 -9.86
N PHE A 49 -0.89 -10.68 -9.52
CA PHE A 49 -1.18 -10.32 -8.14
C PHE A 49 -2.64 -10.67 -7.81
N PRO A 50 -2.90 -11.73 -7.02
CA PRO A 50 -4.27 -12.20 -6.81
C PRO A 50 -5.06 -11.25 -5.90
N ILE A 51 -6.18 -10.76 -6.43
CA ILE A 51 -7.16 -9.92 -5.73
C ILE A 51 -8.48 -10.68 -5.70
N ALA A 52 -8.99 -10.93 -4.50
CA ALA A 52 -10.29 -11.55 -4.34
C ALA A 52 -11.40 -10.53 -4.68
N PRO A 53 -12.48 -10.94 -5.36
CA PRO A 53 -13.57 -10.03 -5.74
C PRO A 53 -14.16 -9.24 -4.56
N GLU A 54 -14.21 -9.88 -3.39
CA GLU A 54 -14.82 -9.33 -2.17
C GLU A 54 -14.07 -8.11 -1.64
N VAL A 55 -12.74 -8.02 -1.86
CA VAL A 55 -11.90 -6.93 -1.37
C VAL A 55 -11.55 -5.91 -2.45
N CYS A 56 -11.96 -6.14 -3.70
CA CYS A 56 -11.53 -5.35 -4.85
C CYS A 56 -11.91 -3.87 -4.73
N LEU A 57 -13.15 -3.57 -4.33
CA LEU A 57 -13.64 -2.20 -4.19
C LEU A 57 -12.95 -1.45 -3.04
N GLU A 58 -12.78 -2.11 -1.88
CA GLU A 58 -12.09 -1.50 -0.74
C GLU A 58 -10.60 -1.24 -1.06
N LEU A 59 -9.96 -2.19 -1.75
CA LEU A 59 -8.57 -2.04 -2.17
C LEU A 59 -8.41 -0.90 -3.20
N LEU A 60 -9.37 -0.72 -4.10
CA LEU A 60 -9.39 0.42 -5.03
C LEU A 60 -9.48 1.75 -4.31
N MET A 61 -10.38 1.86 -3.32
CA MET A 61 -10.50 3.08 -2.49
C MET A 61 -9.21 3.36 -1.71
N ALA A 62 -8.60 2.32 -1.12
CA ALA A 62 -7.33 2.43 -0.42
C ALA A 62 -6.17 2.84 -1.36
N ALA A 63 -6.11 2.29 -2.57
CA ALA A 63 -5.11 2.66 -3.57
C ALA A 63 -5.22 4.14 -3.97
N ASN A 64 -6.45 4.62 -4.19
CA ASN A 64 -6.69 6.04 -4.47
C ASN A 64 -6.29 6.94 -3.29
N PHE A 65 -6.58 6.52 -2.06
CA PHE A 65 -6.20 7.28 -0.86
C PHE A 65 -4.68 7.34 -0.65
N LEU A 66 -3.98 6.25 -0.94
CA LEU A 66 -2.53 6.11 -0.75
C LEU A 66 -1.69 6.57 -1.96
N ASP A 67 -2.34 6.92 -3.07
CA ASP A 67 -1.71 7.36 -4.33
C ASP A 67 -0.64 6.36 -4.84
N CYS A 68 -1.00 5.06 -4.97
CA CYS A 68 -0.03 3.98 -5.23
C CYS A 68 -0.43 2.90 -6.24
#